data_AF-A0AAN5CT26-F1
#
_entry.id   AF-A0AAN5CT26-F1
#
_cell.length_a   1.000
_cell.length_b   1.000
_cell.length_c   1.000
_cell.angle_alpha   90.00
_cell.angle_beta   90.00
_cell.angle_gamma   90.00
#
_symmetry.space_group_name_H-M   'P 1'
#
loop_
_entity.id
_entity.type
_entity.pdbx_description
1 polymer ?
#
loop_
_entity_poly.entity_id
_entity_poly.type
_entity_poly.pdbx_seq_one_letter_code
_entity_poly.pdbx_strand_id
1 'polypeptide(L)'
;MIICLYKEQKNRLQSVLDKDFAVLTVDSAQGKEKSIVILMTTRTETPKTGSFFDSTERCNVAVSRQQKALIILGKAALLTTRNPWSTVVNGCDFTRVRAQDLK
;
A
#
# COMPACT_ATOMS: atom_id res chain seq x y z
N MET A 1 6.62 9.42 -2.18
CA MET A 1 5.77 8.93 -3.31
C MET A 1 4.60 8.18 -2.71
N ILE A 2 3.43 8.28 -3.34
CA ILE A 2 2.22 7.58 -2.90
C ILE A 2 1.88 6.53 -3.96
N ILE A 3 1.82 5.26 -3.56
CA ILE A 3 1.45 4.13 -4.42
C ILE A 3 0.04 3.70 -4.06
N CYS A 4 -0.83 3.59 -5.05
CA CYS A 4 -2.18 3.05 -4.92
C CYS A 4 -2.28 1.71 -5.65
N LEU A 5 -2.86 0.70 -5.00
CA LEU A 5 -3.15 -0.56 -5.71
C LEU A 5 -4.21 -0.36 -6.78
N TYR A 6 -5.21 0.50 -6.53
CA TYR A 6 -6.35 0.69 -7.41
C TYR A 6 -6.35 2.09 -8.04
N LYS A 7 -6.73 2.15 -9.32
CA LYS A 7 -6.78 3.39 -10.10
C LYS A 7 -7.72 4.43 -9.48
N GLU A 8 -8.89 4.01 -8.98
CA GLU A 8 -9.83 4.93 -8.34
C GLU A 8 -9.28 5.58 -7.07
N GLN A 9 -8.49 4.84 -6.28
CA GLN A 9 -7.83 5.43 -5.12
C GLN A 9 -6.78 6.47 -5.53
N LYS A 10 -6.04 6.22 -6.62
CA LYS A 10 -5.13 7.22 -7.21
C LYS A 10 -5.91 8.46 -7.63
N ASN A 11 -6.99 8.31 -8.40
CA ASN A 11 -7.80 9.43 -8.89
C ASN A 11 -8.33 10.30 -7.74
N ARG A 12 -8.87 9.64 -6.69
CA ARG A 12 -9.37 10.32 -5.49
C ARG A 12 -8.29 11.07 -4.72
N LEU A 13 -7.08 10.52 -4.63
CA LEU A 13 -5.98 11.24 -3.98
C LEU A 13 -5.51 12.43 -4.83
N GLN A 14 -5.46 12.28 -6.16
CA GLN A 14 -5.09 13.37 -7.05
C GLN A 14 -6.10 14.52 -7.06
N SER A 15 -7.36 14.29 -6.68
CA SER A 15 -8.36 15.36 -6.54
C SER A 15 -8.29 16.10 -5.21
N VAL A 16 -7.59 15.56 -4.20
CA VAL A 16 -7.52 16.12 -2.84
C VAL A 16 -6.12 16.66 -2.53
N LEU A 17 -5.08 16.07 -3.10
CA LEU A 17 -3.68 16.44 -2.88
C LEU A 17 -3.20 17.42 -3.96
N ASP A 18 -2.24 18.26 -3.58
CA ASP A 18 -1.54 19.14 -4.52
C ASP A 18 -0.75 18.35 -5.57
N LYS A 19 -0.48 19.01 -6.71
CA LYS A 19 0.24 18.41 -7.85
C LYS A 19 1.69 18.02 -7.53
N ASP A 20 2.24 18.51 -6.42
CA ASP A 20 3.59 18.19 -5.96
C ASP A 20 3.71 16.75 -5.43
N PHE A 21 2.59 16.11 -5.11
CA PHE A 21 2.58 14.72 -4.67
C PHE A 21 2.58 13.76 -5.86
N ALA A 22 3.65 12.98 -5.99
CA ALA A 22 3.71 11.87 -6.94
C ALA A 22 2.79 10.71 -6.50
N VAL A 23 1.56 10.69 -7.03
CA VAL A 23 0.56 9.62 -6.82
C VAL A 23 0.52 8.69 -8.03
N LEU A 24 0.90 7.43 -7.84
CA LEU A 24 1.02 6.42 -8.90
C LEU A 24 0.19 5.18 -8.57
N THR A 25 -0.18 4.42 -9.61
CA THR A 25 -0.61 3.03 -9.39
C THR A 25 0.60 2.13 -9.14
N VAL A 26 0.40 0.95 -8.56
CA VAL A 26 1.48 -0.02 -8.34
C VAL A 26 2.21 -0.39 -9.63
N ASP A 27 1.51 -0.62 -10.73
CA ASP A 27 2.14 -0.96 -12.01
C ASP A 27 2.94 0.24 -12.57
N SER A 28 2.47 1.47 -12.36
CA SER A 28 3.18 2.70 -12.76
C SER A 28 4.40 3.04 -11.88
N ALA A 29 4.51 2.42 -10.70
CA ALA A 29 5.61 2.61 -9.76
C ALA A 29 6.78 1.66 -10.01
N GLN A 30 6.65 0.70 -10.93
CA GLN A 30 7.72 -0.22 -11.29
C GLN A 30 8.95 0.54 -11.79
N GLY A 31 10.13 0.20 -11.27
CA GLY A 31 11.40 0.85 -11.59
C GLY A 31 11.57 2.27 -11.02
N LYS A 32 10.64 2.76 -10.21
CA LYS A 32 10.73 4.06 -9.53
C LYS A 32 11.00 3.87 -8.05
N GLU A 33 11.78 4.77 -7.47
CA GLU A 33 12.11 4.74 -6.04
C GLU A 33 12.01 6.14 -5.42
N LYS A 34 11.72 6.18 -4.12
CA LYS A 34 11.77 7.40 -3.30
C LYS A 34 12.20 7.07 -1.89
N SER A 35 12.77 8.06 -1.20
CA SER A 35 13.18 7.91 0.21
C SER A 35 12.04 7.46 1.12
N ILE A 36 10.84 8.04 0.94
CA ILE A 36 9.63 7.66 1.69
C ILE A 36 8.52 7.28 0.70
N VAL A 37 7.89 6.13 0.97
CA VAL A 37 6.75 5.61 0.22
C VAL A 37 5.55 5.42 1.13
N ILE A 38 4.40 5.93 0.70
CA ILE A 38 3.10 5.67 1.32
C ILE A 38 2.32 4.72 0.39
N LEU A 39 1.91 3.57 0.90
CA LEU A 39 1.18 2.55 0.16
C LEU A 39 -0.28 2.51 0.58
N MET A 40 -1.18 2.75 -0.38
CA MET A 40 -2.63 2.72 -0.22
C MET A 40 -3.19 1.41 -0.75
N THR A 41 -3.48 0.46 0.15
CA THR A 41 -3.99 -0.86 -0.22
C THR A 41 -5.49 -0.86 -0.56
N THR A 42 -6.22 0.19 -0.12
CA THR A 42 -7.62 0.54 -0.47
C THR A 42 -8.70 -0.42 0.01
N ARG A 43 -8.48 -1.74 -0.01
CA ARG A 43 -9.53 -2.72 0.32
C ARG A 43 -9.94 -2.67 1.79
N THR A 44 -11.24 -2.69 2.02
CA THR A 44 -11.88 -2.76 3.35
C THR A 44 -12.59 -4.09 3.58
N GLU A 45 -12.90 -4.83 2.52
CA GLU A 45 -13.63 -6.09 2.52
C GLU A 45 -12.82 -7.22 1.89
N THR A 46 -13.04 -8.44 2.39
CA THR A 46 -12.38 -9.66 1.92
C THR A 46 -12.68 -9.88 0.44
N PRO A 47 -11.66 -9.80 -0.44
CA PRO A 47 -11.85 -10.09 -1.85
C PRO A 47 -11.95 -11.61 -2.09
N LYS A 48 -12.41 -11.99 -3.29
CA LYS A 48 -12.28 -13.38 -3.77
C LYS A 48 -10.79 -13.78 -3.76
N THR A 49 -10.51 -15.06 -3.49
CA THR A 49 -9.15 -15.60 -3.59
C THR A 49 -8.62 -15.48 -5.01
N GLY A 50 -7.33 -15.13 -5.16
CA GLY A 50 -6.70 -14.89 -6.47
C GLY A 50 -7.08 -13.54 -7.07
N SER A 51 -7.62 -12.63 -6.26
CA SER A 51 -7.94 -11.28 -6.72
C SER A 51 -6.67 -10.46 -6.97
N PHE A 52 -6.84 -9.29 -7.58
CA PHE A 52 -5.78 -8.30 -7.73
C PHE A 52 -5.04 -7.98 -6.42
N PHE A 53 -5.75 -8.02 -5.29
CA PHE A 53 -5.15 -7.79 -3.97
C PHE A 53 -4.14 -8.88 -3.60
N ASP A 54 -4.33 -10.12 -4.06
CA ASP A 54 -3.49 -11.26 -3.68
C ASP A 54 -2.29 -11.46 -4.61
N SER A 55 -1.99 -10.50 -5.50
CA SER A 55 -0.86 -10.60 -6.43
C SER A 55 0.48 -10.39 -5.71
N THR A 56 1.28 -11.45 -5.63
CA THR A 56 2.64 -11.44 -5.08
C THR A 56 3.54 -10.45 -5.79
N GLU A 57 3.46 -10.35 -7.11
CA GLU A 57 4.28 -9.46 -7.93
C GLU A 57 4.02 -7.99 -7.58
N ARG A 58 2.74 -7.62 -7.44
CA ARG A 58 2.35 -6.25 -7.09
C ARG A 58 2.68 -5.91 -5.65
N CYS A 59 2.51 -6.86 -4.74
CA CYS A 59 2.97 -6.70 -3.36
C CYS A 59 4.48 -6.43 -3.33
N ASN A 60 5.28 -7.26 -4.00
CA ASN A 60 6.73 -7.11 -4.08
C ASN A 60 7.14 -5.75 -4.64
N VAL A 61 6.53 -5.32 -5.75
CA VAL A 61 6.77 -3.98 -6.29
C VAL A 61 6.44 -2.92 -5.24
N ALA A 62 5.24 -2.96 -4.65
CA ALA A 62 4.76 -1.94 -3.73
C ALA A 62 5.64 -1.77 -2.47
N VAL A 63 6.14 -2.87 -1.90
CA VAL A 63 6.92 -2.83 -0.65
C VAL A 63 8.40 -2.49 -0.88
N SER A 64 8.90 -2.61 -2.11
CA SER A 64 10.32 -2.42 -2.44
C SER A 64 10.68 -1.07 -3.08
N ARG A 65 9.73 -0.13 -3.20
CA ARG A 65 10.02 1.20 -3.81
C ARG A 65 10.61 2.22 -2.83
N GLN A 66 10.65 1.87 -1.55
CA GLN A 66 11.15 2.71 -0.46
C GLN A 66 12.67 2.59 -0.35
N GLN A 67 13.36 3.68 0.01
CA GLN A 67 14.79 3.62 0.36
C GLN A 67 15.06 3.81 1.86
N LYS A 68 14.17 4.52 2.57
CA LYS A 68 14.29 4.75 4.03
C LYS A 68 13.07 4.28 4.81
N ALA A 69 11.85 4.59 4.34
CA ALA A 69 10.64 4.27 5.08
C ALA A 69 9.46 3.91 4.18
N LEU A 70 8.70 2.89 4.62
CA LEU A 70 7.44 2.47 4.03
C LEU A 70 6.30 2.63 5.04
N ILE A 71 5.26 3.33 4.65
CA ILE A 71 4.03 3.49 5.43
C ILE A 71 2.91 2.79 4.68
N ILE A 72 2.33 1.74 5.26
CA ILE A 72 1.25 0.97 4.64
C ILE A 72 -0.08 1.35 5.30
N LEU A 73 -1.02 1.83 4.49
CA LEU A 73 -2.39 2.14 4.91
C LEU A 73 -3.33 1.06 4.38
N GLY A 74 -4.04 0.39 5.29
CA GLY A 74 -4.94 -0.70 4.94
C GLY A 74 -5.76 -1.23 6.11
N LYS A 75 -6.74 -2.10 5.79
CA LYS A 75 -7.54 -2.79 6.80
C LYS A 75 -6.70 -3.88 7.46
N ALA A 76 -6.44 -3.73 8.77
CA ALA A 76 -5.60 -4.65 9.54
C ALA A 76 -5.95 -6.13 9.30
N ALA A 77 -7.24 -6.48 9.41
CA ALA A 77 -7.70 -7.86 9.22
C ALA A 77 -7.31 -8.45 7.85
N LEU A 78 -7.32 -7.66 6.77
CA LEU A 78 -6.91 -8.14 5.44
C LEU A 78 -5.40 -8.28 5.35
N LEU A 79 -4.65 -7.28 5.82
CA LEU A 79 -3.19 -7.31 5.76
C LEU A 79 -2.61 -8.46 6.58
N THR A 80 -3.19 -8.80 7.74
CA THR A 80 -2.63 -9.84 8.62
C THR A 80 -3.06 -11.26 8.27
N THR A 81 -4.07 -11.45 7.41
CA THR A 81 -4.63 -12.78 7.09
C THR A 81 -4.46 -13.21 5.64
N ARG A 82 -4.26 -12.27 4.71
CA ARG A 82 -4.23 -12.55 3.26
C ARG A 82 -2.81 -12.54 2.73
N ASN A 83 -2.37 -13.65 2.17
CA ASN A 83 -1.14 -13.70 1.39
C ASN A 83 -1.29 -12.86 0.10
N PRO A 84 -0.26 -12.15 -0.34
CA PRO A 84 1.10 -12.08 0.23
C PRO A 84 1.24 -11.10 1.41
N TRP A 85 0.28 -10.21 1.67
CA TRP A 85 0.43 -9.13 2.65
C TRP A 85 0.73 -9.60 4.07
N SER A 86 0.16 -10.74 4.49
CA SER A 86 0.41 -11.31 5.81
C SER A 86 1.87 -11.67 6.03
N THR A 87 2.62 -12.04 4.99
CA THR A 87 4.05 -12.33 5.14
C THR A 87 4.86 -11.06 5.39
N VAL A 88 4.41 -9.93 4.85
CA VAL A 88 5.03 -8.61 5.03
C VAL A 88 4.74 -8.06 6.42
N VAL A 89 3.46 -7.95 6.80
CA VAL A 89 3.08 -7.19 8.00
C VAL A 89 3.10 -7.99 9.30
N ASN A 90 3.17 -9.33 9.24
CA ASN A 90 3.30 -10.17 10.44
C ASN A 90 4.75 -10.37 10.88
N GLY A 91 5.73 -9.92 10.09
CA GLY A 91 7.12 -9.84 10.53
C GLY A 91 7.33 -8.77 11.62
N CYS A 92 8.50 -8.81 12.26
CA CYS A 92 8.87 -7.86 13.31
C CYS A 92 9.34 -6.49 12.78
N ASP A 93 9.39 -6.31 11.45
CA ASP A 93 9.92 -5.12 10.79
C ASP A 93 8.94 -3.92 10.82
N PHE A 94 7.67 -4.15 11.15
CA PHE A 94 6.63 -3.14 11.10
C PHE A 94 6.11 -2.74 12.48
N THR A 95 6.12 -1.43 12.74
CA THR A 95 5.35 -0.84 13.83
C THR A 95 3.89 -0.72 13.41
N ARG A 96 2.97 -1.27 14.22
CA ARG A 96 1.53 -1.22 13.96
C ARG A 96 0.90 -0.06 14.72
N VAL A 97 0.26 0.85 13.99
CA VAL A 97 -0.51 1.96 14.56
C VAL A 97 -1.97 1.79 14.15
N ARG A 98 -2.88 1.74 15.13
CA ARG A 98 -4.32 1.68 14.84
C ARG A 98 -4.86 3.09 14.72
N ALA A 99 -5.86 3.29 13.86
CA ALA A 99 -6.46 4.60 13.64
C ALA A 99 -7.01 5.23 14.94
N GLN A 100 -7.55 4.41 15.85
CA GLN A 100 -8.04 4.85 17.16
C GLN A 100 -6.94 5.36 18.11
N ASP A 101 -5.68 4.99 17.86
CA ASP A 101 -4.54 5.39 18.69
C ASP A 101 -3.88 6.70 18.15
N LEU A 102 -4.32 7.18 16.97
CA LEU A 102 -3.90 8.47 16.42
C LEU A 102 -4.69 9.58 17.11
N LYS A 103 -3.99 10.46 17.84
CA LYS A 103 -4.56 11.64 18.49
C LYS A 103 -4.67 12.81 17.52
#